data_AF-Q9BM84-F1
#
_entry.id   AF-Q9BM84-F1
#
_cell.length_a   1.000
_cell.length_b   1.000
_cell.length_c   1.000
_cell.angle_alpha   90.00
_cell.angle_beta   90.00
_cell.angle_gamma   90.00
#
_symmetry.space_group_name_H-M   'P 1'
#
loop_
_entity.id
_entity.type
_entity.pdbx_description
1 polymer ?
#
loop_
_entity_poly.entity_id
_entity_poly.type
_entity_poly.pdbx_seq_one_letter_code
_entity_poly.pdbx_strand_id
1 'polypeptide(L)'
;MKTLNLLAPVSQLVKPIRRQSASRVNALLINVPRVQLSSGKNKYLLMVIHMHGLTRFGRTIVRGSTSKDHEEIFEQIQKEMDKIGICTKCLGGGFISNKEEKKVMKIYGCCKTFGEAPHGRTKDILLSWTKFQHYNIILP
;
A
#
# COMPACT_ATOMS: atom_id res chain seq x y z
N MET A 1 0.62 47.20 -50.68
CA MET A 1 1.44 47.58 -49.50
C MET A 1 0.53 47.68 -48.29
N LYS A 2 1.04 47.24 -47.12
CA LYS A 2 0.46 47.32 -45.77
C LYS A 2 -0.59 46.24 -45.44
N THR A 3 -0.57 45.52 -44.32
CA THR A 3 0.34 45.36 -43.16
C THR A 3 -0.26 44.23 -42.30
N LEU A 4 0.52 43.22 -41.93
CA LEU A 4 0.96 42.89 -40.56
C LEU A 4 0.22 41.74 -39.87
N ASN A 5 1.05 40.80 -39.42
CA ASN A 5 0.80 39.53 -38.74
C ASN A 5 0.45 39.70 -37.25
N LEU A 6 -0.14 38.62 -36.71
CA LEU A 6 -0.05 38.05 -35.34
C LEU A 6 -0.23 39.04 -34.15
N LEU A 7 -1.03 38.73 -33.13
CA LEU A 7 -0.70 37.74 -32.10
C LEU A 7 -1.98 37.42 -31.31
N ALA A 8 -2.45 36.17 -31.36
CA ALA A 8 -3.39 35.69 -30.35
C ALA A 8 -2.64 35.45 -29.03
N PRO A 9 -3.24 35.77 -27.87
CA PRO A 9 -2.57 35.65 -26.58
C PRO A 9 -2.26 34.18 -26.28
N VAL A 10 -0.99 33.90 -25.98
CA VAL A 10 -0.45 32.57 -25.63
C VAL A 10 -1.05 31.99 -24.34
N SER A 11 -1.99 32.69 -23.68
CA SER A 11 -2.61 32.28 -22.41
C SER A 11 -3.54 31.06 -22.50
N GLN A 12 -3.85 30.55 -23.69
CA GLN A 12 -4.71 29.37 -23.86
C GLN A 12 -3.98 28.01 -23.90
N LEU A 13 -2.64 28.00 -23.79
CA LEU A 13 -1.85 26.76 -23.81
C LEU A 13 -1.51 26.19 -22.44
N VAL A 14 -2.20 26.63 -21.38
CA VAL A 14 -2.14 25.93 -20.09
C VAL A 14 -3.13 24.77 -20.15
N LYS A 15 -2.66 23.61 -20.64
CA LYS A 15 -3.41 22.35 -20.54
C LYS A 15 -3.83 22.22 -19.06
N PRO A 16 -5.12 22.09 -18.74
CA PRO A 16 -5.51 21.88 -17.36
C PRO A 16 -4.79 20.63 -16.88
N ILE A 17 -3.99 20.77 -15.82
CA ILE A 17 -3.42 19.64 -15.07
C ILE A 17 -4.58 18.67 -14.89
N ARG A 18 -4.45 17.51 -15.53
CA ARG A 18 -5.49 16.48 -15.62
C ARG A 18 -5.83 16.07 -14.19
N ARG A 19 -6.85 16.70 -13.61
CA ARG A 19 -7.36 16.41 -12.27
C ARG A 19 -7.83 14.97 -12.34
N GLN A 20 -7.01 14.04 -11.88
CA GLN A 20 -7.37 12.63 -11.90
C GLN A 20 -8.60 12.49 -11.00
N SER A 21 -9.72 12.06 -11.58
CA SER A 21 -10.94 11.83 -10.81
C SER A 21 -10.67 10.85 -9.67
N ALA A 22 -11.17 11.15 -8.47
CA ALA A 22 -11.07 10.27 -7.31
C ALA A 22 -11.60 8.85 -7.62
N SER A 23 -12.56 8.71 -8.54
CA SER A 23 -13.06 7.40 -9.00
C SER A 23 -11.97 6.54 -9.65
N ARG A 24 -11.11 7.15 -10.49
CA ARG A 24 -10.01 6.45 -11.16
C ARG A 24 -8.90 6.08 -10.19
N VAL A 25 -8.66 6.94 -9.19
CA VAL A 25 -7.71 6.70 -8.09
C VAL A 25 -8.13 5.49 -7.26
N ASN A 26 -9.41 5.48 -6.86
CA ASN A 26 -9.98 4.37 -6.11
C ASN A 26 -9.92 3.06 -6.90
N ALA A 27 -10.24 3.07 -8.20
CA ALA A 27 -10.20 1.87 -9.03
C ALA A 27 -8.81 1.20 -9.05
N LEU A 28 -7.73 1.97 -9.21
CA LEU A 28 -6.36 1.43 -9.21
C LEU A 28 -5.98 0.85 -7.84
N LEU A 29 -6.29 1.57 -6.76
CA LEU A 29 -5.97 1.13 -5.40
C LEU A 29 -6.80 -0.09 -4.96
N ILE A 30 -8.03 -0.25 -5.47
CA ILE A 30 -8.90 -1.40 -5.18
C ILE A 30 -8.33 -2.69 -5.76
N ASN A 31 -7.75 -2.63 -6.95
CA ASN A 31 -7.18 -3.80 -7.65
C ASN A 31 -5.97 -4.39 -6.94
N VAL A 32 -5.26 -3.62 -6.12
CA VAL A 32 -4.14 -4.13 -5.32
C VAL A 32 -4.70 -4.97 -4.15
N PRO A 33 -4.31 -6.25 -4.00
CA PRO A 33 -4.77 -7.08 -2.89
C PRO A 33 -4.44 -6.44 -1.55
N ARG A 34 -5.40 -6.39 -0.63
CA ARG A 34 -5.20 -5.72 0.66
C ARG A 34 -4.25 -6.50 1.58
N VAL A 35 -4.31 -7.83 1.53
CA VAL A 35 -3.51 -8.73 2.35
C VAL A 35 -2.85 -9.78 1.46
N GLN A 36 -1.55 -9.95 1.60
CA GLN A 36 -0.81 -11.09 1.05
C GLN A 36 0.18 -11.58 2.11
N LEU A 37 0.00 -12.83 2.53
CA LEU A 37 0.81 -13.50 3.56
C LEU A 37 1.12 -14.92 3.11
N SER A 38 2.33 -15.39 3.37
CA SER A 38 2.68 -16.80 3.25
C SER A 38 2.18 -17.59 4.48
N SER A 39 2.10 -18.92 4.37
CA SER A 39 1.80 -19.78 5.51
C SER A 39 2.97 -19.80 6.50
N GLY A 40 2.70 -19.98 7.80
CA GLY A 40 3.74 -20.06 8.84
C GLY A 40 4.20 -18.71 9.40
N LYS A 41 5.50 -18.61 9.73
CA LYS A 41 6.10 -17.43 10.40
C LYS A 41 6.58 -16.41 9.38
N ASN A 42 5.87 -15.30 9.27
CA ASN A 42 6.15 -14.23 8.32
C ASN A 42 6.85 -13.07 9.01
N LYS A 43 7.87 -12.51 8.34
CA LYS A 43 8.22 -11.10 8.51
C LYS A 43 7.17 -10.31 7.72
N TYR A 44 6.65 -9.23 8.29
CA TYR A 44 5.59 -8.47 7.65
C TYR A 44 5.81 -6.95 7.74
N LEU A 45 5.25 -6.25 6.76
CA LEU A 45 5.16 -4.80 6.70
C LEU A 45 3.70 -4.36 6.58
N LEU A 46 3.39 -3.26 7.28
CA LEU A 46 2.19 -2.49 7.07
C LEU A 46 2.55 -1.27 6.22
N MET A 47 1.86 -1.08 5.10
CA MET A 47 2.19 0.00 4.16
C MET A 47 0.95 0.76 3.72
N VAL A 48 1.14 2.02 3.35
CA VAL A 48 0.12 2.83 2.67
C VAL A 48 0.54 3.00 1.22
N ILE A 49 -0.33 2.56 0.32
CA ILE A 49 -0.23 2.82 -1.11
C ILE A 49 -1.14 3.99 -1.47
N HIS A 50 -0.66 4.90 -2.30
CA HIS A 50 -1.40 6.09 -2.70
C HIS A 50 -0.93 6.56 -4.06
N MET A 51 -1.77 7.27 -4.79
CA MET A 51 -1.33 7.90 -6.03
C MET A 51 -0.50 9.15 -5.73
N HIS A 52 0.46 9.43 -6.60
CA HIS A 52 1.32 10.60 -6.49
C HIS A 52 0.48 11.89 -6.39
N GLY A 53 0.77 12.73 -5.39
CA GLY A 53 0.01 13.96 -5.10
C GLY A 53 -1.35 13.77 -4.42
N LEU A 54 -1.82 12.53 -4.21
CA LEU A 54 -3.13 12.20 -3.61
C LEU A 54 -3.00 11.31 -2.37
N THR A 55 -2.12 11.71 -1.45
CA THR A 55 -1.81 10.97 -0.21
C THR A 55 -3.03 10.73 0.69
N ARG A 56 -4.02 11.63 0.68
CA ARG A 56 -5.24 11.54 1.49
C ARG A 56 -6.15 10.37 1.11
N PHE A 57 -6.05 9.86 -0.12
CA PHE A 57 -6.85 8.74 -0.61
C PHE A 57 -6.08 7.42 -0.58
N GLY A 58 -5.05 7.33 0.25
CA GLY A 58 -4.24 6.13 0.37
C GLY A 58 -4.98 4.93 0.96
N ARG A 59 -4.60 3.74 0.51
CA ARG A 59 -5.09 2.45 1.04
C ARG A 59 -3.99 1.77 1.83
N THR A 60 -4.34 1.21 2.99
CA THR A 60 -3.39 0.41 3.77
C THR A 60 -3.42 -1.05 3.35
N ILE A 61 -2.24 -1.61 3.13
CA ILE A 61 -2.02 -3.01 2.74
C ILE A 61 -1.07 -3.70 3.71
N VAL A 62 -1.23 -5.01 3.84
CA VAL A 62 -0.38 -5.91 4.64
C VAL A 62 0.35 -6.85 3.68
N ARG A 63 1.67 -6.95 3.84
CA ARG A 63 2.53 -7.85 3.07
C ARG A 63 3.42 -8.62 4.02
N GLY A 64 3.54 -9.92 3.83
CA GLY A 64 4.44 -10.75 4.63
C GLY A 64 4.91 -11.99 3.90
N SER A 65 6.13 -12.39 4.23
CA SER A 65 6.80 -13.55 3.65
C SER A 65 7.61 -14.29 4.71
N THR A 66 7.76 -15.61 4.53
CA THR A 66 8.63 -16.48 5.32
C THR A 66 10.08 -16.40 4.88
N SER A 67 10.32 -16.23 3.57
CA SER A 67 11.66 -16.30 2.97
C SER A 67 12.38 -14.96 2.86
N LYS A 68 11.63 -13.85 2.85
CA LYS A 68 12.17 -12.52 2.57
C LYS A 68 12.33 -11.69 3.83
N ASP A 69 13.36 -10.86 3.84
CA ASP A 69 13.54 -9.83 4.87
C ASP A 69 12.62 -8.62 4.66
N HIS A 70 12.51 -7.76 5.68
CA HIS A 70 11.60 -6.62 5.64
C HIS A 70 11.93 -5.67 4.48
N GLU A 71 13.23 -5.45 4.23
CA GLU A 71 13.75 -4.60 3.16
C GLU A 71 13.43 -5.18 1.79
N GLU A 72 13.61 -6.48 1.61
CA GLU A 72 13.29 -7.18 0.36
C GLU A 72 11.78 -7.16 0.06
N ILE A 73 10.95 -7.33 1.10
CA ILE A 73 9.48 -7.17 0.97
C ILE A 73 9.15 -5.75 0.52
N PHE A 74 9.76 -4.74 1.14
CA PHE A 74 9.51 -3.35 0.78
C PHE A 74 9.94 -3.04 -0.66
N GLU A 75 11.17 -3.42 -1.04
CA GLU A 75 11.73 -3.16 -2.36
C GLU A 75 10.92 -3.82 -3.46
N GLN A 76 10.52 -5.09 -3.27
CA GLN A 76 9.66 -5.77 -4.22
C GLN A 76 8.34 -5.04 -4.41
N ILE A 77 7.67 -4.68 -3.31
CA ILE A 77 6.35 -4.05 -3.37
C ILE A 77 6.45 -2.64 -3.95
N GLN A 78 7.51 -1.90 -3.61
CA GLN A 78 7.78 -0.59 -4.21
C GLN A 78 7.93 -0.72 -5.73
N LYS A 79 8.77 -1.66 -6.22
CA LYS A 79 8.92 -1.92 -7.66
C LYS A 79 7.61 -2.32 -8.34
N GLU A 80 6.76 -3.11 -7.69
CA GLU A 80 5.44 -3.50 -8.22
C GLU A 80 4.47 -2.30 -8.30
N MET A 81 4.45 -1.46 -7.28
CA MET A 81 3.56 -0.28 -7.23
C MET A 81 4.04 0.84 -8.15
N ASP A 82 5.36 1.05 -8.29
CA ASP A 82 5.93 2.08 -9.16
C ASP A 82 5.60 1.82 -10.64
N LYS A 83 5.60 0.54 -11.07
CA LYS A 83 5.19 0.13 -12.43
C LYS A 83 3.78 0.59 -12.80
N ILE A 84 2.89 0.72 -11.81
CA ILE A 84 1.50 1.17 -11.99
C ILE A 84 1.28 2.63 -11.54
N GLY A 85 2.37 3.36 -11.25
CA GLY A 85 2.33 4.77 -10.86
C GLY A 85 1.77 5.03 -9.47
N ILE A 86 1.91 4.08 -8.55
CA ILE A 86 1.43 4.15 -7.17
C ILE A 86 2.63 4.29 -6.23
N CYS A 87 2.61 5.30 -5.38
CA CYS A 87 3.63 5.52 -4.36
C CYS A 87 3.36 4.63 -3.14
N THR A 88 4.43 4.08 -2.55
CA THR A 88 4.37 3.23 -1.36
C THR A 88 5.07 3.88 -0.19
N LYS A 89 4.43 3.90 0.98
CA LYS A 89 5.02 4.36 2.25
C LYS A 89 4.92 3.26 3.30
N CYS A 90 6.03 2.93 3.96
CA CYS A 90 6.02 2.00 5.08
C CYS A 90 5.50 2.69 6.36
N LEU A 91 4.62 2.01 7.10
CA LEU A 91 4.14 2.41 8.43
C LEU A 91 4.81 1.65 9.57
N GLY A 92 5.74 0.73 9.25
CA GLY A 92 6.40 -0.15 10.18
C GLY A 92 6.18 -1.63 9.84
N GLY A 93 6.76 -2.49 10.66
CA GLY A 93 6.65 -3.94 10.51
C GLY A 93 6.72 -4.70 11.81
N GLY A 94 6.82 -6.02 11.67
CA GLY A 94 6.99 -6.96 12.77
C GLY A 94 6.96 -8.39 12.26
N PHE A 95 6.44 -9.29 13.08
CA PHE A 95 6.31 -10.70 12.78
C PHE A 95 4.86 -11.18 12.93
N ILE A 96 4.46 -12.10 12.06
CA ILE A 96 3.17 -12.78 12.11
C ILE A 96 3.43 -14.29 12.15
N SER A 97 3.03 -14.94 13.23
CA SER A 97 3.00 -16.40 13.31
C SER A 97 1.60 -16.88 12.95
N ASN A 98 1.44 -17.44 11.75
CA ASN A 98 0.18 -17.92 11.23
C ASN A 98 0.09 -19.46 11.38
N LYS A 99 -0.79 -19.93 12.27
CA LYS A 99 -1.13 -21.35 12.42
C LYS A 99 -2.49 -21.61 11.77
N GLU A 100 -2.48 -21.82 10.46
CA GLU A 100 -3.71 -21.93 9.65
C GLU A 100 -4.63 -23.07 10.13
N GLU A 101 -4.07 -24.23 10.48
CA GLU A 101 -4.81 -25.39 11.00
C GLU A 101 -5.67 -25.06 12.23
N LYS A 102 -5.16 -24.18 13.10
CA LYS A 102 -5.83 -23.79 14.35
C LYS A 102 -6.63 -22.50 14.22
N LYS A 103 -6.59 -21.83 13.06
CA LYS A 103 -7.11 -20.47 12.86
C LYS A 103 -6.62 -19.49 13.93
N VAL A 104 -5.36 -19.62 14.34
CA VAL A 104 -4.72 -18.74 15.34
C VAL A 104 -3.57 -17.99 14.69
N MET A 105 -3.53 -16.69 14.92
CA MET A 105 -2.45 -15.82 14.46
C MET A 105 -1.91 -15.00 15.63
N LYS A 106 -0.59 -14.88 15.71
CA LYS A 106 0.07 -13.96 16.66
C LYS A 106 0.83 -12.89 15.89
N ILE A 107 0.55 -11.62 16.17
CA ILE A 107 1.28 -10.47 15.64
C ILE A 107 2.18 -9.95 16.76
N TYR A 108 3.45 -9.67 16.51
CA TYR A 108 4.39 -9.23 17.54
C TYR A 108 5.67 -8.63 16.97
N GLY A 109 6.42 -7.94 17.83
CA GLY A 109 7.78 -7.45 17.56
C GLY A 109 7.84 -6.31 16.56
N CYS A 110 9.04 -5.81 16.31
CA CYS A 110 9.27 -4.66 15.43
C CYS A 110 10.16 -5.03 14.24
N CYS A 111 10.04 -4.27 13.16
CA CYS A 111 11.04 -4.28 12.10
C CYS A 111 12.22 -3.40 12.52
N LYS A 112 13.46 -3.88 12.29
CA LYS A 112 14.67 -3.12 12.62
C LYS A 112 14.77 -1.80 11.84
N THR A 113 14.40 -1.82 10.57
CA THR A 113 14.61 -0.69 9.64
C THR A 113 13.42 0.28 9.62
N PHE A 114 12.20 -0.23 9.69
CA PHE A 114 10.99 0.57 9.59
C PHE A 114 10.27 0.79 10.92
N GLY A 115 10.78 0.22 12.02
CA GLY A 115 10.15 0.30 13.34
C GLY A 115 8.94 -0.63 13.49
N GLU A 116 8.24 -0.46 14.61
CA GLU A 116 7.05 -1.25 14.94
C GLU A 116 5.81 -0.77 14.18
N ALA A 117 5.12 -1.69 13.49
CA ALA A 117 3.83 -1.39 12.89
C ALA A 117 2.73 -1.23 13.96
N PRO A 118 1.69 -0.43 13.73
CA PRO A 118 0.50 -0.43 14.59
C PRO A 118 -0.25 -1.78 14.47
N HIS A 119 0.08 -2.73 15.33
CA HIS A 119 -0.38 -4.12 15.20
C HIS A 119 -1.90 -4.28 15.28
N GLY A 120 -2.58 -3.43 16.05
CA GLY A 120 -4.05 -3.38 16.08
C GLY A 120 -4.66 -3.09 14.70
N ARG A 121 -4.09 -2.12 13.97
CA ARG A 121 -4.52 -1.82 12.60
C ARG A 121 -4.25 -2.99 11.65
N THR A 122 -3.13 -3.70 11.82
CA THR A 122 -2.84 -4.92 11.06
C THR A 122 -3.91 -5.99 11.34
N LYS A 123 -4.27 -6.22 12.62
CA LYS A 123 -5.33 -7.14 13.02
C LYS A 123 -6.67 -6.80 12.36
N ASP A 124 -7.10 -5.54 12.40
CA ASP A 124 -8.37 -5.12 11.81
C ASP A 124 -8.41 -5.37 10.30
N ILE A 125 -7.30 -5.08 9.60
CA ILE A 125 -7.18 -5.34 8.17
C ILE A 125 -7.27 -6.85 7.88
N LEU A 126 -6.61 -7.68 8.68
CA LEU A 126 -6.66 -9.13 8.53
C LEU A 126 -8.06 -9.69 8.76
N LEU A 127 -8.75 -9.27 9.83
CA LEU A 127 -10.12 -9.70 10.13
C LEU A 127 -11.13 -9.22 9.06
N SER A 128 -10.85 -8.11 8.37
CA SER A 128 -11.66 -7.67 7.22
C SER A 128 -11.50 -8.53 5.96
N TRP A 129 -10.56 -9.48 5.94
CA TRP A 129 -10.27 -10.34 4.80
C TRP A 129 -10.89 -11.72 5.00
N THR A 130 -11.59 -12.23 3.98
CA THR A 130 -12.38 -13.48 4.04
C THR A 130 -11.58 -14.69 4.54
N LYS A 131 -10.29 -14.80 4.15
CA LYS A 131 -9.40 -15.90 4.61
C LYS A 131 -9.19 -15.90 6.13
N PHE A 132 -9.15 -14.72 6.76
CA PHE A 132 -8.75 -14.56 8.17
C PHE A 132 -9.87 -14.05 9.08
N GLN A 133 -11.08 -13.83 8.55
CA GLN A 133 -12.23 -13.27 9.27
C GLN A 133 -12.55 -14.00 10.59
N HIS A 134 -12.34 -15.32 10.63
CA HIS A 134 -12.64 -16.16 11.79
C HIS A 134 -11.39 -16.59 12.57
N TYR A 135 -10.26 -15.89 12.39
CA TYR A 135 -9.04 -16.19 13.11
C TYR A 135 -9.04 -15.54 14.48
N ASN A 136 -8.54 -16.26 15.48
CA ASN A 136 -8.17 -15.66 16.75
C ASN A 136 -6.80 -14.97 16.60
N ILE A 137 -6.82 -13.64 16.50
CA ILE A 137 -5.61 -12.81 16.36
C ILE A 137 -5.21 -12.22 17.70
N ILE A 138 -4.07 -12.69 18.21
CA ILE A 138 -3.46 -12.30 19.46
C ILE A 138 -2.40 -11.21 19.18
N LEU A 139 -2.51 -10.11 19.92
CA LEU A 139 -1.55 -9.00 19.92
C LEU A 139 -0.58 -9.17 21.11
N PRO A 140 0.61 -8.54 21.09
CA PRO A 140 1.53 -8.60 22.22
C PRO A 140 0.99 -7.86 23.44
#